data_AF-A0A1E7NBP0-F1
#
_entry.id   AF-A0A1E7NBP0-F1
#
_cell.length_a   1.000
_cell.length_b   1.000
_cell.length_c   1.000
_cell.angle_alpha   90.00
_cell.angle_beta   90.00
_cell.angle_gamma   90.00
#
_symmetry.space_group_name_H-M   'P 1'
#
loop_
_entity.id
_entity.type
_entity.pdbx_description
1 polymer ?
#
loop_
_entity_poly.entity_id
_entity_poly.type
_entity_poly.pdbx_seq_one_letter_code
_entity_poly.pdbx_strand_id
1 'polypeptide(L)'
;MGYSAFQSRSELTRSERSAAATARAARAAREFLHTALRDGLRSLTLLVLADAGQARREPSWGEPARLSLPHGVQDGLTAALGAAVTDTPDTAPLCTLLRCAGPSTAV
;
A
#
# COMPACT_ATOMS: atom_id res chain seq x y z
N MET A 1 -10.40 -55.51 -13.83
CA MET A 1 -11.16 -54.29 -13.48
C MET A 1 -10.90 -54.03 -12.00
N GLY A 2 -10.04 -53.14 -11.53
CA GLY A 2 -9.67 -51.83 -12.07
C GLY A 2 -10.08 -50.74 -11.07
N TYR A 3 -9.75 -50.88 -9.78
CA TYR A 3 -10.00 -49.86 -8.76
C TYR A 3 -8.88 -49.87 -7.72
N SER A 4 -7.89 -49.01 -7.88
CA SER A 4 -7.83 -47.81 -7.05
C SER A 4 -6.50 -47.10 -7.23
N ALA A 5 -6.52 -46.06 -8.06
CA ALA A 5 -5.59 -44.96 -7.92
C ALA A 5 -6.02 -44.14 -6.69
N PHE A 6 -5.80 -44.66 -5.48
CA PHE A 6 -5.97 -43.89 -4.26
C PHE A 6 -4.86 -42.85 -4.22
N GLN A 7 -5.25 -41.64 -4.64
CA GLN A 7 -4.52 -40.40 -4.45
C GLN A 7 -3.82 -40.42 -3.08
N SER A 8 -2.49 -40.50 -3.09
CA SER A 8 -1.68 -40.27 -1.90
C SER A 8 -1.74 -38.78 -1.59
N ARG A 9 -2.80 -38.37 -0.89
CA ARG A 9 -2.91 -37.04 -0.29
C ARG A 9 -1.86 -37.01 0.82
N SER A 10 -0.71 -36.42 0.54
CA SER A 10 0.39 -36.31 1.50
C SER A 10 -0.08 -35.52 2.72
N GLU A 11 -0.48 -36.22 3.78
CA GLU A 11 -0.82 -35.61 5.06
C GLU A 11 0.48 -35.14 5.70
N LEU A 12 0.65 -33.83 5.77
CA LEU A 12 1.77 -33.21 6.47
C LEU A 12 1.80 -33.70 7.93
N THR A 13 2.99 -33.99 8.44
CA THR A 13 3.18 -34.29 9.86
C THR A 13 2.79 -33.08 10.71
N ARG A 14 2.54 -33.28 12.01
CA ARG A 14 2.15 -32.20 12.93
C ARG A 14 3.18 -31.05 12.95
N SER A 15 4.47 -31.39 12.86
CA SER A 15 5.57 -30.41 12.85
C SER A 15 5.64 -29.63 11.53
N GLU A 16 5.37 -30.26 10.39
CA GLU A 16 5.33 -29.57 9.10
C GLU A 16 4.12 -28.64 9.01
N ARG A 17 2.97 -29.06 9.55
CA ARG A 17 1.78 -28.20 9.65
C ARG A 17 2.02 -26.98 10.50
N SER A 18 2.68 -27.10 11.65
CA SER A 18 2.98 -25.96 12.52
C SER A 18 3.95 -24.98 11.83
N ALA A 19 5.04 -25.48 11.24
CA ALA A 19 5.98 -24.63 10.50
C ALA A 19 5.30 -23.89 9.34
N ALA A 20 4.45 -24.57 8.58
CA ALA A 20 3.70 -23.96 7.48
C ALA A 20 2.64 -22.95 7.97
N ALA A 21 2.06 -23.14 9.16
CA ALA A 21 1.16 -22.16 9.77
C ALA A 21 1.92 -20.91 10.22
N THR A 22 3.09 -21.06 10.86
CA THR A 22 3.96 -19.94 11.26
C THR A 22 4.42 -19.12 10.05
N ALA A 23 4.83 -19.78 8.96
CA ALA A 23 5.23 -19.09 7.73
C ALA A 23 4.06 -18.29 7.12
N ARG A 24 2.84 -18.85 7.12
CA ARG A 24 1.64 -18.14 6.67
C ARG A 24 1.30 -16.95 7.57
N ALA A 25 1.38 -17.12 8.89
CA ALA A 25 1.14 -16.04 9.84
C ALA A 25 2.16 -14.89 9.66
N ALA A 26 3.43 -15.22 9.45
CA ALA A 26 4.47 -14.23 9.19
C ALA A 26 4.21 -13.44 7.88
N ARG A 27 3.75 -14.12 6.82
CA ARG A 27 3.34 -13.47 5.58
C ARG A 27 2.13 -12.55 5.79
N ALA A 28 1.09 -13.04 6.46
CA ALA A 28 -0.11 -12.26 6.73
C ALA A 28 0.19 -11.01 7.57
N ALA A 29 1.05 -11.13 8.60
CA ALA A 29 1.49 -10.00 9.40
C ALA A 29 2.22 -8.94 8.56
N ARG A 30 3.06 -9.38 7.62
CA ARG A 30 3.78 -8.46 6.72
C ARG A 30 2.84 -7.73 5.77
N GLU A 31 1.90 -8.45 5.15
CA GLU A 31 0.89 -7.86 4.26
C GLU A 31 0.01 -6.83 5.00
N PHE A 32 -0.36 -7.13 6.25
CA PHE A 32 -1.07 -6.18 7.10
C PHE A 32 -0.26 -4.92 7.39
N LEU A 33 1.01 -5.07 7.79
CA LEU A 33 1.92 -3.95 8.03
C LEU A 33 2.15 -3.11 6.77
N HIS A 34 2.28 -3.74 5.60
CA HIS A 34 2.42 -3.02 4.32
C HIS A 34 1.19 -2.18 4.01
N THR A 35 -0.01 -2.71 4.29
CA THR A 35 -1.27 -1.97 4.09
C THR A 35 -1.34 -0.76 5.02
N ALA A 36 -1.10 -0.96 6.32
CA ALA A 36 -1.12 0.13 7.30
C ALA A 36 -0.07 1.21 7.00
N LEU A 37 1.14 0.80 6.59
CA LEU A 37 2.20 1.72 6.20
C LEU A 37 1.83 2.52 4.95
N ARG A 38 1.24 1.86 3.94
CA ARG A 38 0.78 2.50 2.71
C ARG A 38 -0.28 3.56 3.00
N ASP A 39 -1.25 3.25 3.86
CA ASP A 39 -2.32 4.17 4.24
C ASP A 39 -1.81 5.36 5.04
N GLY A 40 -0.86 5.13 5.95
CA GLY A 40 -0.17 6.18 6.69
C GLY A 40 0.61 7.11 5.77
N LEU A 41 1.42 6.56 4.87
CA LEU A 41 2.19 7.34 3.88
C LEU A 41 1.28 8.12 2.93
N ARG A 42 0.16 7.53 2.51
CA ARG A 42 -0.84 8.23 1.69
C ARG A 42 -1.39 9.44 2.42
N SER A 43 -1.81 9.28 3.67
CA SER A 43 -2.36 10.36 4.49
C SER A 43 -1.37 11.51 4.65
N LEU A 44 -0.11 11.20 4.98
CA LEU A 44 0.95 12.20 5.12
C LEU A 44 1.26 12.90 3.80
N THR A 45 1.32 12.14 2.70
CA THR A 45 1.59 12.71 1.37
C THR A 45 0.48 13.66 0.94
N LEU A 46 -0.78 13.29 1.14
CA LEU A 46 -1.92 14.17 0.85
C LEU A 46 -1.90 15.44 1.71
N LEU A 47 -1.47 15.34 2.98
CA LEU A 47 -1.32 16.51 3.84
C LEU A 47 -0.25 17.47 3.31
N VAL A 48 0.91 16.96 2.90
CA VAL A 48 1.98 17.78 2.30
C VAL A 48 1.53 18.41 0.98
N LEU A 49 0.82 17.66 0.13
CA LEU A 49 0.28 18.20 -1.12
C LEU A 49 -0.81 19.26 -0.90
N ALA A 50 -1.65 19.09 0.13
CA ALA A 50 -2.64 20.08 0.52
C ALA A 50 -1.98 21.36 1.05
N ASP A 51 -0.95 21.21 1.89
CA ASP A 51 -0.16 22.33 2.41
C ASP A 51 0.49 23.12 1.26
N ALA A 52 1.07 22.43 0.27
CA ALA A 52 1.63 23.03 -0.93
C ALA A 52 0.60 23.65 -1.90
N GLY A 53 -0.69 23.64 -1.57
CA GLY A 53 -1.76 24.15 -2.44
C GLY A 53 -2.03 23.30 -3.69
N GLN A 54 -1.40 22.12 -3.78
CA GLN A 54 -1.52 21.16 -4.87
C GLN A 54 -2.68 20.18 -4.68
N ALA A 55 -3.36 20.21 -3.53
CA ALA A 55 -4.56 19.41 -3.33
C ALA A 55 -5.74 20.33 -2.98
N ARG A 56 -6.70 20.44 -3.90
CA ARG A 56 -7.89 21.27 -3.68
C ARG A 56 -9.02 20.42 -3.11
N ARG A 57 -9.68 20.93 -2.08
CA ARG A 57 -10.95 20.35 -1.63
C ARG A 57 -12.02 20.68 -2.65
N GLU A 58 -12.65 19.66 -3.22
CA GLU A 58 -13.88 19.83 -3.96
C GLU A 58 -15.03 20.00 -2.95
N PRO A 59 -15.82 21.08 -3.02
CA PRO A 59 -16.96 21.26 -2.14
C PRO A 59 -18.03 20.21 -2.48
N SER A 60 -18.24 19.27 -1.56
CA SER A 60 -19.30 18.27 -1.66
C SER A 60 -20.36 18.55 -0.58
N TRP A 61 -21.56 18.89 -1.00
CA TRP A 61 -22.71 18.94 -0.11
C TRP A 61 -23.35 17.54 -0.10
N GLY A 62 -23.23 16.82 1.01
CA GLY A 62 -23.83 15.49 1.21
C GLY A 62 -22.90 14.29 1.03
N GLU A 63 -21.69 14.48 0.46
CA GLU A 63 -20.64 13.46 0.40
C GLU A 63 -19.40 13.88 1.22
N PRO A 64 -18.56 12.94 1.65
CA PRO A 64 -17.24 13.25 2.21
C PRO A 64 -16.42 14.09 1.23
N ALA A 65 -15.81 15.17 1.73
CA ALA A 65 -14.99 16.07 0.92
C ALA A 65 -13.88 15.29 0.17
N ARG A 66 -13.87 15.40 -1.16
CA ARG A 66 -12.83 14.79 -1.99
C ARG A 66 -11.66 15.75 -2.15
N LEU A 67 -10.45 15.20 -2.10
CA LEU A 67 -9.22 15.89 -2.43
C LEU A 67 -8.93 15.65 -3.91
N SER A 68 -8.95 16.73 -4.68
CA SER A 68 -8.61 16.75 -6.10
C SER A 68 -7.14 17.08 -6.26
N LEU A 69 -6.40 16.18 -6.92
CA LEU A 69 -4.99 16.35 -7.24
C LEU A 69 -4.81 16.67 -8.73
N PRO A 70 -3.79 17.44 -9.12
CA PRO A 70 -3.44 17.67 -10.51
C PRO A 70 -3.30 16.35 -11.28
N HIS A 71 -3.73 16.37 -12.54
CA HIS A 71 -3.65 15.20 -13.42
C HIS A 71 -2.20 14.71 -13.54
N GLY A 72 -1.98 13.39 -13.41
CA GLY A 72 -0.65 12.78 -13.35
C GLY A 72 -0.06 12.63 -11.93
N VAL A 73 -0.41 13.50 -10.98
CA VAL A 73 0.02 13.35 -9.57
C VAL A 73 -0.72 12.18 -8.91
N GLN A 74 -2.01 12.01 -9.18
CA GLN A 74 -2.81 10.94 -8.60
C GLN A 74 -2.34 9.53 -9.04
N ASP A 75 -2.03 9.37 -10.32
CA ASP A 75 -1.55 8.10 -10.88
C ASP A 75 -0.12 7.82 -10.40
N GLY A 76 0.74 8.84 -10.42
CA GLY A 76 2.11 8.76 -9.90
C GLY A 76 2.15 8.44 -8.41
N LEU A 77 1.22 8.99 -7.61
CA LEU A 77 1.13 8.76 -6.17
C LEU A 77 0.88 7.29 -5.85
N THR A 78 -0.05 6.65 -6.56
CA THR A 78 -0.39 5.23 -6.32
C THR A 78 0.81 4.32 -6.57
N ALA A 79 1.58 4.59 -7.63
CA ALA A 79 2.79 3.84 -7.98
C ALA A 79 3.93 4.11 -6.98
N ALA A 80 4.17 5.38 -6.62
CA ALA A 80 5.20 5.76 -5.66
C ALA A 80 4.97 5.19 -4.26
N LEU A 81 3.71 5.18 -3.79
CA LEU A 81 3.34 4.53 -2.54
C LEU A 81 3.54 3.00 -2.62
N GLY A 82 3.32 2.40 -3.79
CA GLY A 82 3.61 0.98 -4.01
C GLY A 82 5.09 0.65 -3.84
N ALA A 83 5.97 1.44 -4.46
CA ALA A 83 7.43 1.26 -4.37
C ALA A 83 7.96 1.42 -2.93
N ALA A 84 7.42 2.39 -2.19
CA ALA A 84 7.87 2.74 -0.83
C ALA A 84 7.54 1.68 0.22
N VAL A 85 6.58 0.78 -0.02
CA VAL A 85 6.14 -0.24 0.95
C VAL A 85 6.53 -1.66 0.55
N THR A 86 7.38 -1.82 -0.46
CA THR A 86 7.92 -3.14 -0.80
C THR A 86 8.91 -3.63 0.27
N ASP A 87 9.24 -4.92 0.24
CA ASP A 87 10.24 -5.51 1.14
C ASP A 87 11.62 -4.81 1.02
N THR A 88 11.90 -4.18 -0.13
CA THR A 88 13.11 -3.37 -0.37
C THR A 88 12.67 -1.95 -0.75
N PRO A 89 12.39 -1.09 0.25
CA PRO A 89 11.64 0.14 0.03
C PRO A 89 12.38 1.11 -0.88
N ASP A 90 11.73 1.53 -1.97
CA ASP A 90 12.20 2.63 -2.81
C ASP A 90 11.34 3.87 -2.58
N THR A 91 11.95 4.88 -1.97
CA THR A 91 11.30 6.16 -1.64
C THR A 91 11.59 7.26 -2.66
N ALA A 92 12.49 7.03 -3.63
CA ALA A 92 12.90 8.04 -4.60
C ALA A 92 11.73 8.56 -5.46
N PRO A 93 10.77 7.73 -5.92
CA PRO A 93 9.59 8.21 -6.64
C PRO A 93 8.73 9.14 -5.79
N LEU A 94 8.52 8.79 -4.51
CA LEU A 94 7.71 9.58 -3.59
C LEU A 94 8.38 10.93 -3.29
N CYS A 95 9.69 10.92 -3.01
CA CYS A 95 10.46 12.15 -2.82
C CYS A 95 10.43 13.05 -4.06
N THR A 96 10.44 12.47 -5.26
CA THR A 96 10.37 13.24 -6.51
C THR A 96 9.00 13.92 -6.66
N LEU A 97 7.90 13.19 -6.42
CA LEU A 97 6.56 13.76 -6.45
C LEU A 97 6.41 14.94 -5.48
N LEU A 98 6.91 14.79 -4.24
CA LEU A 98 6.84 15.84 -3.23
C LEU A 98 7.67 17.08 -3.60
N ARG A 99 8.85 16.92 -4.21
CA ARG A 99 9.65 18.06 -4.68
C ARG A 99 8.98 18.80 -5.83
N CYS A 100 8.35 18.08 -6.76
CA CYS A 100 7.62 18.69 -7.88
C CYS A 100 6.38 19.46 -7.42
N ALA A 101 5.77 19.06 -6.29
CA ALA A 101 4.66 19.79 -5.69
C ALA A 101 5.07 21.17 -5.12
N GLY A 102 6.37 21.38 -4.87
CA GLY A 102 6.93 22.60 -4.29
C GLY A 102 6.70 22.67 -2.77
N PRO A 103 7.62 23.29 -1.99
CA PRO A 103 7.34 23.59 -0.59
C PRO A 103 6.23 24.64 -0.51
N SER A 104 5.24 24.44 0.35
CA SER A 104 4.33 25.52 0.73
C SER A 104 5.16 26.63 1.37
N THR A 105 5.25 27.76 0.69
CA THR A 105 5.76 28.99 1.32
C THR A 105 4.55 29.69 1.92
N ALA A 106 3.92 29.08 2.92
CA ALA A 106 2.91 29.74 3.74
C ALA A 106 3.66 30.49 4.86
N VAL A 107 3.88 31.79 4.63
CA VAL A 107 4.31 32.78 5.64
C VAL A 107 3.08 33.34 6.33
#